data_AF-A0AAW0F2J9-F1
#
_entry.id   AF-A0AAW0F2J9-F1
#
_cell.length_a   1.000
_cell.length_b   1.000
_cell.length_c   1.000
_cell.angle_alpha   90.00
_cell.angle_beta   90.00
_cell.angle_gamma   90.00
#
_symmetry.space_group_name_H-M   'P 1'
#
loop_
_entity.id
_entity.type
_entity.pdbx_description
1 polymer ?
#
loop_
_entity_poly.entity_id
_entity_poly.type
_entity_poly.pdbx_seq_one_letter_code
_entity_poly.pdbx_strand_id
1 'polypeptide(L)'
;MAEHYDGVVGEKRLTPEELEKQIDRLTLPRRPAELRDPFEVCPTKRISAEELAKVTDRLYTQSLLHRQERLAAAEHAAYGPQAAGGGRVAAALSPDDQEQSVKRLYVDSLERRQATMEELRRQHQHQRPTGGEKVPLNTFVQHMYYDRLEAKKKTEKRLYDTYLAPTEINTGTISRAQADEASSRLCTTKSAA
;
A
#
# COMPACT_ATOMS: atom_id res chain seq x y z
N MET A 1 30.75 -26.68 -50.51
CA MET A 1 31.04 -26.85 -49.07
C MET A 1 29.78 -26.47 -48.30
N ALA A 2 29.56 -27.12 -47.16
CA ALA A 2 28.26 -27.34 -46.55
C ALA A 2 27.55 -26.06 -46.05
N GLU A 3 26.27 -25.92 -46.40
CA GLU A 3 25.35 -25.02 -45.70
C GLU A 3 24.57 -25.85 -44.67
N HIS A 4 24.83 -25.56 -43.39
CA HIS A 4 24.08 -26.08 -42.25
C HIS A 4 22.69 -25.43 -42.21
N TYR A 5 21.66 -26.18 -42.58
CA TYR A 5 20.27 -25.84 -42.27
C TYR A 5 19.88 -26.56 -40.97
N ASP A 6 20.18 -25.95 -39.83
CA ASP A 6 19.60 -26.34 -38.53
C ASP A 6 18.72 -25.19 -38.02
N GLY A 7 17.45 -25.49 -37.74
CA GLY A 7 16.58 -24.60 -36.97
C GLY A 7 15.15 -24.43 -37.45
N VAL A 8 14.44 -25.49 -37.86
CA VAL A 8 12.98 -25.43 -37.88
C VAL A 8 12.51 -25.48 -36.43
N VAL A 9 12.15 -24.31 -35.88
CA VAL A 9 11.52 -24.16 -34.57
C VAL A 9 10.22 -24.97 -34.62
N GLY A 10 10.23 -26.17 -34.03
CA GLY A 10 9.06 -27.01 -33.90
C GLY A 10 7.95 -26.22 -33.21
N GLU A 11 6.82 -26.07 -33.91
CA GLU A 11 5.58 -25.57 -33.32
C GLU A 11 5.27 -26.44 -32.09
N LYS A 12 5.41 -25.85 -30.90
CA LYS A 12 5.08 -26.53 -29.64
C LYS A 12 3.58 -26.80 -29.64
N ARG A 13 3.18 -28.00 -30.05
CA ARG A 13 1.81 -28.48 -29.92
C ARG A 13 1.49 -28.53 -28.43
N LEU A 14 0.45 -27.82 -28.03
CA LEU A 14 -0.01 -27.80 -26.65
C LEU A 14 -0.32 -29.23 -26.20
N THR A 15 0.19 -29.62 -25.04
CA THR A 15 -0.14 -30.92 -24.46
C THR A 15 -1.63 -30.93 -24.06
N PRO A 16 -2.30 -32.09 -24.07
CA PRO A 16 -3.72 -32.17 -23.68
C PRO A 16 -3.97 -31.61 -22.27
N GLU A 17 -3.03 -31.80 -21.36
CA GLU A 17 -3.09 -31.26 -19.98
C GLU A 17 -2.99 -29.73 -19.93
N GLU A 18 -2.22 -29.11 -20.83
CA GLU A 18 -2.14 -27.65 -20.94
C GLU A 18 -3.43 -27.07 -21.55
N LEU A 19 -4.04 -27.82 -22.47
CA LEU A 19 -5.30 -27.47 -23.12
C LEU A 19 -6.45 -27.51 -22.11
N GLU A 20 -6.52 -28.54 -21.26
CA GLU A 20 -7.46 -28.64 -20.15
C GLU A 20 -7.29 -27.50 -19.14
N LYS A 21 -6.06 -27.18 -18.73
CA LYS A 21 -5.78 -26.02 -17.86
C LYS A 21 -6.22 -24.70 -18.48
N GLN A 22 -6.13 -24.58 -19.80
CA GLN A 22 -6.57 -23.39 -20.52
C GLN A 22 -8.09 -23.31 -20.61
N ILE A 23 -8.76 -24.46 -20.81
CA ILE A 23 -10.22 -24.58 -20.74
C ILE A 23 -10.69 -24.18 -19.34
N ASP A 24 -10.13 -24.75 -18.27
CA ASP A 24 -10.52 -24.44 -16.90
C ASP A 24 -10.40 -22.95 -16.58
N ARG A 25 -9.32 -22.29 -17.02
CA ARG A 25 -9.15 -20.84 -16.83
C ARG A 25 -10.22 -20.01 -17.55
N LEU A 26 -10.74 -20.51 -18.67
CA LEU A 26 -11.73 -19.81 -19.49
C LEU A 26 -13.18 -20.14 -19.08
N THR A 27 -13.42 -21.34 -18.56
CA THR A 27 -14.76 -21.83 -18.21
C THR A 27 -15.11 -21.62 -16.74
N LEU A 28 -14.13 -21.52 -15.85
CA LEU A 28 -14.40 -21.30 -14.42
C LEU A 28 -15.07 -19.93 -14.20
N PRO A 29 -16.18 -19.88 -13.43
CA PRO A 29 -16.82 -18.63 -13.07
C PRO A 29 -15.83 -17.76 -12.29
N ARG A 30 -15.71 -16.50 -12.69
CA ARG A 30 -14.84 -15.53 -12.00
C ARG A 30 -15.24 -15.48 -10.53
N ARG A 31 -14.25 -15.67 -9.65
CA ARG A 31 -14.45 -15.49 -8.21
C ARG A 31 -15.01 -14.09 -7.96
N PRO A 32 -16.04 -13.95 -7.13
CA PRO A 32 -16.57 -12.64 -6.80
C PRO A 32 -15.43 -11.78 -6.24
N ALA A 33 -15.24 -10.59 -6.81
CA ALA A 33 -14.25 -9.67 -6.31
C ALA A 33 -14.73 -9.13 -4.96
N GLU A 34 -13.92 -9.29 -3.92
CA GLU A 34 -14.15 -8.66 -2.62
C GLU A 34 -14.00 -7.14 -2.82
N LEU A 35 -15.14 -6.44 -2.90
CA LEU A 35 -15.18 -4.99 -3.05
C LEU A 35 -14.83 -4.38 -1.69
N ARG A 36 -13.55 -4.10 -1.49
CA ARG A 36 -13.07 -3.46 -0.26
C ARG A 36 -13.42 -1.98 -0.30
N ASP A 37 -14.11 -1.48 0.72
CA ASP A 37 -14.54 -0.09 0.81
C ASP A 37 -13.31 0.85 0.82
N PRO A 38 -13.19 1.82 -0.11
CA PRO A 38 -12.05 2.75 -0.12
C PRO A 38 -11.99 3.66 1.11
N PHE A 39 -13.06 3.74 1.89
CA PHE A 39 -13.12 4.46 3.15
C PHE A 39 -13.54 3.51 4.27
N GLU A 40 -12.64 2.61 4.67
CA GLU A 40 -12.76 1.94 5.97
C GLU A 40 -12.72 3.03 7.06
N VAL A 41 -13.89 3.56 7.45
CA VAL A 41 -14.06 4.43 8.61
C VAL A 41 -13.39 3.71 9.75
N CYS A 42 -12.23 4.23 10.16
CA CYS A 42 -11.21 3.55 10.95
C CYS A 42 -11.84 2.51 11.87
N PRO A 43 -11.61 1.20 11.67
CA PRO A 43 -12.18 0.19 12.55
C PRO A 43 -11.73 0.57 13.95
N THR A 44 -12.68 0.95 14.80
CA THR A 44 -12.43 1.26 16.19
C THR A 44 -11.96 -0.06 16.79
N LYS A 45 -10.63 -0.25 16.83
CA LYS A 45 -10.02 -1.42 17.44
C LYS A 45 -10.54 -1.44 18.86
N ARG A 46 -11.44 -2.37 19.16
CA ARG A 46 -11.94 -2.58 20.52
C ARG A 46 -10.78 -3.17 21.30
N ILE A 47 -10.03 -2.29 21.96
CA ILE A 47 -8.95 -2.67 22.84
C ILE A 47 -9.57 -3.46 23.99
N SER A 48 -9.03 -4.64 24.27
CA SER A 48 -9.51 -5.43 25.41
C SER A 48 -9.20 -4.70 26.73
N ALA A 49 -10.00 -4.95 27.77
CA ALA A 49 -9.78 -4.32 29.08
C ALA A 49 -8.37 -4.61 29.63
N GLU A 50 -7.83 -5.80 29.34
CA GLU A 50 -6.48 -6.20 29.71
C GLU A 50 -5.39 -5.42 28.98
N GLU A 51 -5.57 -5.15 27.68
CA GLU A 51 -4.65 -4.33 26.90
C GLU A 51 -4.68 -2.87 27.36
N LEU A 52 -5.86 -2.33 27.69
CA LEU A 52 -5.97 -1.00 28.29
C LEU A 52 -5.22 -0.94 29.62
N ALA A 53 -5.39 -1.93 30.50
CA ALA A 53 -4.69 -2.01 31.78
C ALA A 53 -3.16 -2.04 31.61
N LYS A 54 -2.66 -2.84 30.65
CA LYS A 54 -1.23 -2.91 30.31
C LYS A 54 -0.68 -1.57 29.81
N VAL A 55 -1.45 -0.87 28.99
CA VAL A 55 -1.06 0.46 28.48
C VAL A 55 -1.06 1.48 29.62
N THR A 56 -2.08 1.49 30.49
CA THR A 56 -2.13 2.40 31.63
C THR A 56 -1.00 2.15 32.63
N ASP A 57 -0.65 0.89 32.88
CA ASP A 57 0.48 0.53 33.76
C ASP A 57 1.80 1.07 33.18
N ARG A 58 2.10 0.76 31.91
CA ARG A 58 3.30 1.28 31.25
C ARG A 58 3.39 2.81 31.25
N LEU A 59 2.29 3.48 30.92
CA LEU A 59 2.29 4.93 30.76
C LEU A 59 2.32 5.68 32.08
N TYR A 60 1.73 5.11 33.14
CA TYR A 60 1.55 5.83 34.40
C TYR A 60 2.39 5.25 35.53
N THR A 61 2.25 3.97 35.86
CA THR A 61 2.94 3.39 37.03
C THR A 61 4.44 3.26 36.75
N GLN A 62 4.81 2.67 35.61
CA GLN A 62 6.21 2.43 35.26
C GLN A 62 6.95 3.74 34.97
N SER A 63 6.28 4.71 34.34
CA SER A 63 6.88 6.02 34.07
C SER A 63 7.12 6.81 35.36
N LEU A 64 6.20 6.75 36.33
CA LEU A 64 6.38 7.38 37.64
C LEU A 64 7.48 6.73 38.45
N LEU A 65 7.52 5.39 38.50
CA LEU A 65 8.59 4.65 39.17
C LEU A 65 9.95 5.01 38.57
N HIS A 66 10.07 4.98 37.25
CA HIS A 66 11.33 5.31 36.60
C HIS A 66 11.74 6.78 36.83
N ARG A 67 10.78 7.71 36.86
CA ARG A 67 11.05 9.11 37.23
C ARG A 67 11.54 9.22 38.68
N GLN A 68 10.92 8.52 39.61
CA GLN A 68 11.33 8.51 41.02
C GLN A 68 12.72 7.92 41.20
N GLU A 69 13.03 6.81 40.53
CA GLU A 69 14.37 6.22 40.54
C GLU A 69 15.44 7.19 40.00
N ARG A 70 15.14 7.90 38.92
CA ARG A 70 16.06 8.90 38.36
C ARG A 70 16.28 10.08 39.30
N LEU A 71 15.24 10.53 39.99
CA LEU A 71 15.36 11.58 41.01
C LEU A 71 16.15 11.09 42.22
N ALA A 72 15.86 9.89 42.74
CA ALA A 72 16.61 9.30 43.85
C ALA A 72 18.08 9.07 43.48
N ALA A 73 18.38 8.63 42.25
CA ALA A 73 19.75 8.49 41.76
C ALA A 73 20.47 9.85 41.64
N ALA A 74 19.77 10.89 41.18
CA ALA A 74 20.32 12.25 41.12
C ALA A 74 20.57 12.84 42.51
N GLU A 75 19.65 12.63 43.45
CA GLU A 75 19.77 13.04 44.86
C GLU A 75 20.91 12.30 45.54
N HIS A 76 21.03 10.99 45.34
CA HIS A 76 22.15 10.21 45.86
C HIS A 76 23.49 10.61 45.22
N ALA A 77 23.51 11.00 43.96
CA ALA A 77 24.71 11.54 43.31
C ALA A 77 25.11 12.93 43.85
N ALA A 78 24.13 13.75 44.23
CA ALA A 78 24.36 15.10 44.76
C ALA A 78 24.69 15.13 46.26
N TYR A 79 23.99 14.31 47.06
CA TYR A 79 23.99 14.37 48.53
C TYR A 79 24.31 13.04 49.22
N GLY A 80 24.57 11.98 48.47
CA GLY A 80 24.89 10.66 49.04
C GLY A 80 26.18 10.68 49.89
N PRO A 81 26.40 9.66 50.72
CA PRO A 81 27.56 9.58 51.62
C PRO A 81 28.91 9.59 50.89
N GLN A 82 28.93 9.23 49.60
CA GLN A 82 30.09 9.35 48.70
C GLN A 82 30.41 10.82 48.35
N ALA A 83 29.41 11.71 48.37
CA ALA A 83 29.58 13.16 48.18
C ALA A 83 29.93 13.87 49.50
N ALA A 84 29.46 13.35 50.64
CA ALA A 84 29.72 13.94 51.97
C ALA A 84 31.04 13.48 52.62
N GLY A 85 31.58 12.31 52.24
CA GLY A 85 32.78 11.72 52.87
C GLY A 85 34.11 12.00 52.16
N GLY A 86 34.08 12.54 50.94
CA GLY A 86 35.28 12.91 50.20
C GLY A 86 35.15 14.37 49.79
N GLY A 87 35.86 15.25 50.47
CA GLY A 87 35.92 16.67 50.15
C GLY A 87 36.24 16.88 48.68
N ARG A 88 35.21 17.05 47.84
CA ARG A 88 35.33 17.75 46.58
C ARG A 88 35.30 19.25 46.88
N VAL A 89 36.35 19.71 47.57
CA VAL A 89 36.99 20.93 47.07
C VAL A 89 37.18 20.64 45.59
N ALA A 90 36.61 21.45 44.71
CA ALA A 90 36.82 21.34 43.29
C ALA A 90 38.34 21.33 43.06
N ALA A 91 38.95 20.14 43.01
CA ALA A 91 40.33 20.00 42.61
C ALA A 91 40.34 20.60 41.22
N ALA A 92 41.11 21.68 41.05
CA ALA A 92 41.25 22.34 39.77
C ALA A 92 41.53 21.23 38.75
N LEU A 93 40.63 21.07 37.77
CA LEU A 93 40.80 20.03 36.75
C LEU A 93 42.19 20.21 36.16
N SER A 94 42.91 19.10 35.97
CA SER A 94 44.19 19.17 35.27
C SER A 94 43.96 19.81 33.89
N PRO A 95 44.95 20.52 33.32
CA PRO A 95 44.78 21.15 32.02
C PRO A 95 44.33 20.14 30.95
N ASP A 96 44.83 18.89 31.02
CA ASP A 96 44.41 17.80 30.13
C ASP A 96 42.93 17.41 30.33
N ASP A 97 42.45 17.36 31.58
CA ASP A 97 41.05 17.06 31.87
C ASP A 97 40.13 18.21 31.44
N GLN A 98 40.60 19.46 31.53
CA GLN A 98 39.87 20.62 31.03
C GLN A 98 39.74 20.55 29.51
N GLU A 99 40.83 20.29 28.79
CA GLU A 99 40.81 20.12 27.34
C GLU A 99 39.91 18.96 26.91
N GLN A 100 39.96 17.83 27.60
CA GLN A 100 39.07 16.70 27.32
C GLN A 100 37.60 17.04 27.60
N SER A 101 37.33 17.80 28.67
CA SER A 101 35.97 18.25 28.96
C SER A 101 35.44 19.20 27.89
N VAL A 102 36.26 20.14 27.41
CA VAL A 102 35.90 21.07 26.32
C VAL A 102 35.68 20.30 25.01
N LYS A 103 36.55 19.34 24.68
CA LYS A 103 36.37 18.47 23.50
C LYS A 103 35.02 17.74 23.56
N ARG A 104 34.73 17.07 24.69
CA ARG A 104 33.47 16.31 24.85
C ARG A 104 32.22 17.19 24.86
N LEU A 105 32.28 18.34 25.53
CA LEU A 105 31.11 19.19 25.72
C LEU A 105 30.85 20.09 24.52
N TYR A 106 31.89 20.53 23.82
CA TYR A 106 31.79 21.52 22.76
C TYR A 106 32.03 20.91 21.38
N VAL A 107 33.14 20.20 21.18
CA VAL A 107 33.50 19.65 19.86
C VAL A 107 32.54 18.51 19.49
N ASP A 108 32.43 17.50 20.35
CA ASP A 108 31.57 16.34 20.07
C ASP A 108 30.09 16.75 19.97
N SER A 109 29.66 17.78 20.71
CA SER A 109 28.27 18.25 20.66
C SER A 109 27.95 19.00 19.38
N LEU A 110 28.91 19.78 18.85
CA LEU A 110 28.79 20.42 17.54
C LEU A 110 28.78 19.38 16.43
N GLU A 111 29.65 18.39 16.47
CA GLU A 111 29.69 17.31 15.49
C GLU A 111 28.39 16.52 15.46
N ARG A 112 27.86 16.13 16.63
CA ARG A 112 26.55 15.47 16.73
C ARG A 112 25.43 16.34 16.16
N ARG A 113 25.40 17.63 16.51
CA ARG A 113 24.38 18.55 16.00
C ARG A 113 24.46 18.69 14.49
N GLN A 114 25.66 18.78 13.92
CA GLN A 114 25.86 18.85 12.47
C GLN A 114 25.38 17.56 11.80
N ALA A 115 25.76 16.40 12.32
CA ALA A 115 25.31 15.11 11.80
C ALA A 115 23.78 14.98 11.84
N THR A 116 23.14 15.32 12.97
CA THR A 116 21.67 15.31 13.08
C THR A 116 21.00 16.27 12.10
N MET A 117 21.57 17.46 11.90
CA MET A 117 21.06 18.43 10.92
C MET A 117 21.18 17.93 9.49
N GLU A 118 22.26 17.23 9.15
CA GLU A 118 22.44 16.63 7.83
C GLU A 118 21.47 15.46 7.59
N GLU A 119 21.25 14.61 8.60
CA GLU A 119 20.26 13.54 8.54
C GLU A 119 18.85 14.09 8.34
N LEU A 120 18.47 15.11 9.10
CA LEU A 120 17.18 15.79 8.94
C LEU A 120 17.06 16.42 7.55
N ARG A 121 18.13 17.05 7.04
CA ARG A 121 18.14 17.56 5.66
C ARG A 121 17.95 16.45 4.64
N ARG A 122 18.58 15.28 4.81
CA ARG A 122 18.40 14.14 3.90
C ARG A 122 16.97 13.58 3.95
N GLN A 123 16.37 13.52 5.13
CA GLN A 123 15.01 13.01 5.31
C GLN A 123 13.95 13.99 4.78
N HIS A 124 14.15 15.30 4.97
CA HIS A 124 13.19 16.33 4.61
C HIS A 124 13.46 17.00 3.26
N GLN A 125 14.60 16.76 2.62
CA GLN A 125 14.77 17.09 1.21
C GLN A 125 13.91 16.12 0.40
N HIS A 126 12.81 16.63 -0.14
CA HIS A 126 12.07 15.97 -1.21
C HIS A 126 12.99 15.80 -2.41
N GLN A 127 13.67 14.65 -2.48
CA GLN A 127 14.35 14.22 -3.68
C GLN A 127 13.27 13.88 -4.70
N ARG A 128 12.97 14.82 -5.59
CA ARG A 128 12.19 14.52 -6.78
C ARG A 128 12.96 13.44 -7.54
N PRO A 129 12.40 12.26 -7.80
CA PRO A 129 13.09 11.24 -8.59
C PRO A 129 13.40 11.84 -9.95
N THR A 130 14.68 12.13 -10.21
CA THR A 130 15.16 12.81 -11.41
C THR A 130 15.11 11.90 -12.64
N GLY A 131 14.79 10.61 -12.46
CA GLY A 131 14.74 9.59 -13.52
C GLY A 131 13.35 9.08 -13.89
N GLY A 132 12.26 9.76 -13.49
CA GLY A 132 10.93 9.36 -13.93
C GLY A 132 10.79 9.53 -15.45
N GLU A 133 10.43 8.47 -16.16
CA GLU A 133 10.08 8.52 -17.58
C GLU A 133 9.00 9.59 -17.78
N LYS A 134 9.32 10.63 -18.55
CA LYS A 134 8.37 11.69 -18.86
C LYS A 134 7.32 11.11 -19.81
N VAL A 135 6.15 10.79 -19.28
CA VAL A 135 4.99 10.37 -20.08
C VAL A 135 4.67 11.51 -21.06
N PRO A 136 4.65 11.26 -22.38
CA PRO A 136 4.34 12.30 -23.35
C PRO A 136 2.91 12.81 -23.14
N LEU A 137 2.71 14.11 -23.37
CA LEU A 137 1.42 14.77 -23.09
C LEU A 137 0.26 14.07 -23.81
N ASN A 138 0.48 13.57 -25.02
CA ASN A 138 -0.54 12.90 -25.82
C ASN A 138 -1.06 11.62 -25.14
N THR A 139 -0.17 10.78 -24.60
CA THR A 139 -0.60 9.55 -23.92
C THR A 139 -1.27 9.87 -22.59
N PHE A 140 -0.82 10.92 -21.90
CA PHE A 140 -1.50 11.41 -20.69
C PHE A 140 -2.93 11.87 -20.99
N VAL A 141 -3.13 12.69 -22.02
CA VAL A 141 -4.45 13.18 -22.43
C VAL A 141 -5.35 12.01 -22.84
N GLN A 142 -4.80 11.03 -23.56
CA GLN A 142 -5.53 9.85 -23.98
C GLN A 142 -6.08 9.04 -22.80
N HIS A 143 -5.21 8.67 -21.86
CA HIS A 143 -5.61 7.90 -20.68
C HIS A 143 -6.49 8.68 -19.70
N MET A 144 -6.29 9.98 -19.57
CA MET A 144 -7.05 10.79 -18.62
C MET A 144 -8.44 11.18 -19.12
N TYR A 145 -8.59 11.45 -20.42
CA TYR A 145 -9.82 12.01 -20.96
C TYR A 145 -10.55 11.06 -21.89
N TYR A 146 -9.88 10.59 -22.96
CA TYR A 146 -10.56 9.79 -23.98
C TYR A 146 -10.97 8.42 -23.44
N ASP A 147 -10.07 7.70 -22.78
CA ASP A 147 -10.36 6.37 -22.23
C ASP A 147 -11.50 6.43 -21.19
N ARG A 148 -11.55 7.49 -20.37
CA ARG A 148 -12.61 7.67 -19.36
C ARG A 148 -13.96 7.99 -19.99
N LEU A 149 -13.98 8.82 -21.03
CA LEU A 149 -15.20 9.13 -21.77
C LEU A 149 -15.73 7.88 -22.49
N GLU A 150 -14.85 7.09 -23.08
CA GLU A 150 -15.23 5.82 -23.70
C GLU A 150 -15.75 4.81 -22.68
N ALA A 151 -15.13 4.71 -21.51
CA ALA A 151 -15.59 3.84 -20.45
C ALA A 151 -17.02 4.23 -20.01
N LYS A 152 -17.30 5.53 -19.83
CA LYS A 152 -18.64 6.01 -19.50
C LYS A 152 -19.67 5.69 -20.59
N LYS A 153 -19.33 5.93 -21.86
CA LYS A 153 -20.19 5.56 -22.99
C LYS A 153 -20.47 4.05 -23.04
N LYS A 154 -19.47 3.22 -22.75
CA LYS A 154 -19.63 1.76 -22.68
C LYS A 154 -20.55 1.35 -21.52
N THR A 155 -20.42 1.99 -20.35
CA THR A 155 -21.33 1.74 -19.23
C THR A 155 -22.76 2.17 -19.52
N GLU A 156 -22.94 3.34 -20.15
CA GLU A 156 -24.27 3.83 -20.56
C GLU A 156 -24.94 2.86 -21.54
N LYS A 157 -24.22 2.43 -22.58
CA LYS A 157 -24.72 1.42 -23.52
C LYS A 157 -25.10 0.12 -22.81
N ARG A 158 -24.24 -0.37 -21.91
CA ARG A 158 -24.52 -1.58 -21.14
C ARG A 158 -25.79 -1.44 -20.29
N LEU A 159 -25.97 -0.30 -19.62
CA LEU A 159 -27.16 -0.05 -18.81
C LEU A 159 -28.42 0.06 -19.69
N TYR A 160 -28.31 0.74 -20.83
CA TYR A 160 -29.37 0.84 -21.81
C TYR A 160 -29.81 -0.54 -22.31
N ASP A 161 -28.86 -1.37 -22.76
CA ASP A 161 -29.12 -2.73 -23.24
C ASP A 161 -29.73 -3.63 -22.14
N THR A 162 -29.34 -3.41 -20.88
CA THR A 162 -29.82 -4.23 -19.74
C THR A 162 -31.23 -3.85 -19.30
N TYR A 163 -31.54 -2.55 -19.28
CA TYR A 163 -32.74 -2.04 -18.59
C TYR A 163 -33.76 -1.38 -19.51
N LEU A 164 -33.32 -0.68 -20.57
CA LEU A 164 -34.23 0.01 -21.49
C LEU A 164 -34.59 -0.87 -22.69
N ALA A 165 -33.61 -1.44 -23.39
CA ALA A 165 -33.84 -2.22 -24.60
C ALA A 165 -34.88 -3.36 -24.45
N PRO A 166 -34.98 -4.08 -23.31
CA PRO A 166 -36.03 -5.10 -23.13
C PRO A 166 -37.44 -4.52 -22.94
N THR A 167 -37.54 -3.27 -22.49
CA THR A 167 -38.81 -2.58 -22.18
C THR A 167 -39.28 -1.68 -23.32
N GLU A 168 -38.41 -1.42 -24.30
CA GLU A 168 -38.75 -0.65 -25.48
C GLU A 168 -39.75 -1.42 -26.33
N ILE A 169 -40.95 -0.86 -26.44
CA ILE A 169 -41.96 -1.37 -27.36
C ILE A 169 -41.47 -1.00 -28.76
N ASN A 170 -41.01 -2.00 -29.51
CA ASN A 170 -40.66 -1.84 -30.92
C ASN A 170 -41.92 -1.46 -31.70
N THR A 171 -42.18 -0.16 -31.86
CA THR A 171 -43.36 0.39 -32.56
C THR A 171 -43.26 0.34 -34.09
N GLY A 172 -42.31 -0.45 -34.63
CA GLY A 172 -42.04 -0.59 -36.06
C GLY A 172 -42.15 -2.03 -36.58
N THR A 173 -41.86 -2.21 -37.87
CA THR A 173 -41.81 -3.52 -38.53
C THR A 173 -40.69 -4.38 -37.95
N ILE A 174 -41.05 -5.52 -37.35
CA ILE A 174 -40.09 -6.53 -36.87
C ILE A 174 -39.23 -7.06 -38.02
N SER A 175 -37.93 -7.24 -37.77
CA SER A 175 -37.03 -7.86 -38.74
C SER A 175 -37.39 -9.34 -38.94
N ARG A 176 -37.10 -9.89 -40.13
CA ARG A 176 -37.40 -11.30 -40.46
C ARG A 176 -36.80 -12.28 -39.44
N ALA A 177 -35.58 -12.01 -38.97
CA ALA A 177 -34.92 -12.81 -37.93
C ALA A 177 -35.66 -12.78 -36.58
N GLN A 178 -36.17 -11.62 -36.16
CA GLN A 178 -36.97 -11.50 -34.94
C GLN A 178 -38.34 -12.19 -35.08
N ALA A 179 -38.94 -12.17 -36.27
CA ALA A 179 -40.17 -12.89 -36.56
C ALA A 179 -39.98 -14.42 -36.53
N ASP A 180 -38.84 -14.92 -37.05
CA ASP A 180 -38.48 -16.35 -37.01
C ASP A 180 -38.18 -16.83 -35.57
N GLU A 181 -37.55 -15.98 -34.75
CA GLU A 181 -37.31 -16.26 -33.33
C GLU A 181 -38.59 -16.22 -32.48
N ALA A 182 -39.51 -15.29 -32.77
CA ALA A 182 -40.82 -15.24 -32.12
C ALA A 182 -41.71 -16.42 -32.54
N SER A 183 -41.69 -16.80 -33.82
CA SER A 183 -42.48 -17.93 -34.32
C SER A 183 -41.99 -19.27 -33.74
N SER A 184 -40.68 -19.48 -33.63
CA SER A 184 -40.12 -20.68 -32.98
C SER A 184 -40.44 -20.78 -31.49
N ARG A 185 -40.58 -19.66 -30.78
CA ARG A 185 -41.05 -19.64 -29.38
C ARG A 185 -42.54 -19.97 -29.23
N LEU A 186 -43.36 -19.59 -30.21
CA LEU A 186 -44.82 -19.84 -30.22
C LEU A 186 -45.19 -21.21 -30.82
N CYS A 187 -44.38 -21.74 -31.74
CA CYS A 187 -44.53 -23.07 -32.32
C CYS A 187 -43.93 -24.15 -31.42
N THR A 188 -44.37 -24.25 -30.16
CA THR A 188 -44.18 -25.48 -29.38
C THR A 188 -45.31 -26.46 -29.71
N THR A 189 -45.33 -26.98 -30.94
CA THR A 189 -46.07 -28.20 -31.18
C THR A 189 -45.33 -29.32 -30.48
N LYS A 190 -45.96 -29.86 -29.43
CA LYS A 190 -45.75 -31.19 -28.88
C LYS A 190 -45.66 -32.20 -30.01
N SER A 191 -44.47 -32.41 -30.59
CA SER A 191 -44.20 -33.57 -31.44
C SER A 191 -44.08 -34.75 -30.50
N ALA A 192 -45.17 -35.51 -30.38
CA ALA A 192 -45.17 -36.79 -29.73
C ALA A 192 -44.19 -37.74 -30.44
N ALA A 193 -43.17 -38.17 -29.70
CA ALA A 193 -42.55 -39.49 -29.77
C ALA A 193 -41.83 -39.73 -28.44
#